data_AF-A0A1J5J3L3-F1
#
_entry.id   AF-A0A1J5J3L3-F1
#
_cell.length_a   1.000
_cell.length_b   1.000
_cell.length_c   1.000
_cell.angle_alpha   90.00
_cell.angle_beta   90.00
_cell.angle_gamma   90.00
#
_symmetry.space_group_name_H-M   'P 1'
#
loop_
_entity.id
_entity.type
_entity.pdbx_description
1 polymer ?
#
loop_
_entity_poly.entity_id
_entity_poly.type
_entity_poly.pdbx_seq_one_letter_code
_entity_poly.pdbx_strand_id
1 'polypeptide(L)' 'MPADDARKDVLTEYHIPCELSGTGEIRDGKPHIHAVLGRSGDQAISGHLHWAKVKSWYVSVFILISKKV' A
#
# COMPACT_ATOMS: atom_id res chain seq x y z
N MET A 1 12.25 -1.73 2.63
CA MET A 1 13.50 -0.95 2.50
C MET A 1 14.66 -1.66 3.18
N PRO A 2 15.86 -1.73 2.56
CA PRO A 2 17.10 -2.08 3.23
C PRO A 2 17.40 -1.13 4.40
N ALA A 3 18.10 -1.61 5.43
CA ALA A 3 18.42 -0.82 6.62
C ALA A 3 19.44 0.31 6.32
N ASP A 4 20.26 0.13 5.29
CA ASP A 4 21.35 1.02 4.88
C ASP A 4 20.97 1.97 3.74
N ASP A 5 19.81 1.78 3.09
CA ASP A 5 19.37 2.61 1.97
C ASP A 5 17.84 2.74 1.91
N ALA A 6 17.31 3.82 2.49
CA ALA A 6 15.88 4.12 2.50
C ALA A 6 15.29 4.49 1.12
N ARG A 7 16.12 4.66 0.08
CA ARG A 7 15.66 4.94 -1.28
C ARG A 7 15.48 3.67 -2.12
N LYS A 8 15.82 2.50 -1.56
CA LYS A 8 15.67 1.22 -2.25
C LYS A 8 14.54 0.40 -1.66
N ASP A 9 13.86 -0.30 -2.55
CA ASP A 9 12.84 -1.27 -2.18
C ASP A 9 13.37 -2.70 -2.26
N VAL A 10 12.97 -3.51 -1.29
CA VAL A 10 13.10 -4.97 -1.36
C VAL A 10 11.69 -5.48 -1.63
N LEU A 11 11.48 -5.98 -2.84
CA LEU A 11 10.15 -6.37 -3.31
C LEU A 11 9.87 -7.82 -2.95
N THR A 12 8.70 -8.06 -2.38
CA THR A 12 8.15 -9.40 -2.16
C THR A 12 6.75 -9.44 -2.75
N GLU A 13 6.47 -10.44 -3.57
CA GLU A 13 5.17 -10.63 -4.21
C GLU A 13 4.39 -11.78 -3.55
N TYR A 14 3.12 -11.54 -3.26
CA TYR A 14 2.24 -12.50 -2.60
C TYR A 14 1.08 -12.89 -3.51
N HIS A 15 0.94 -14.20 -3.75
CA HIS A 15 -0.10 -14.78 -4.61
C HIS A 15 -1.26 -15.39 -3.80
N ILE A 16 -1.79 -14.62 -2.86
CA ILE A 16 -2.86 -15.03 -1.94
C ILE A 16 -3.90 -13.91 -1.82
N PRO A 17 -5.18 -14.24 -1.51
CA PRO A 17 -6.17 -13.22 -1.22
C PRO A 17 -5.83 -12.52 0.09
N CYS A 18 -5.95 -11.18 0.10
CA CYS A 18 -5.77 -10.35 1.27
C CYS A 18 -6.84 -9.26 1.33
N GLU A 19 -7.26 -8.91 2.54
CA GLU A 19 -8.02 -7.69 2.84
C GLU A 19 -7.06 -6.50 2.93
N LEU A 20 -7.47 -5.32 2.46
CA LEU A 20 -6.59 -4.15 2.32
C LEU A 20 -7.09 -2.97 3.17
N SER A 21 -6.17 -2.39 3.94
CA SER A 21 -6.26 -1.01 4.43
C SER A 21 -4.95 -0.29 4.15
N GLY A 22 -4.98 1.02 3.94
CA GLY A 22 -3.78 1.77 3.61
C GLY A 22 -3.97 3.28 3.71
N THR A 23 -2.85 3.98 3.78
CA THR A 23 -2.79 5.44 3.77
C THR A 23 -1.53 5.88 3.04
N GLY A 24 -1.52 7.12 2.56
CA GLY A 24 -0.41 7.62 1.80
C GLY A 24 -0.57 9.07 1.39
N GLU A 25 0.41 9.55 0.64
CA GLU A 25 0.43 10.88 0.05
C GLU A 25 0.54 10.79 -1.46
N ILE A 26 0.09 11.84 -2.15
CA ILE A 26 0.31 12.00 -3.59
C ILE A 26 1.29 13.15 -3.76
N ARG A 27 2.47 12.84 -4.30
CA ARG A 27 3.51 13.83 -4.58
C ARG A 27 3.88 13.79 -6.05
N ASP A 28 3.88 14.94 -6.70
CA ASP A 28 4.19 15.07 -8.13
C ASP A 28 3.36 14.13 -9.02
N GLY A 29 2.08 13.96 -8.67
CA GLY A 29 1.13 13.07 -9.35
C GLY A 29 1.34 11.57 -9.08
N LYS A 30 2.28 11.20 -8.20
CA LYS A 30 2.60 9.81 -7.87
C LYS A 30 2.10 9.46 -6.48
N PRO A 31 1.29 8.40 -6.32
CA PRO A 31 0.89 7.93 -5.01
C PRO A 31 2.06 7.20 -4.33
N HIS A 32 2.28 7.53 -3.06
CA HIS A 32 3.16 6.80 -2.16
C HIS A 32 2.29 6.25 -1.03
N ILE A 33 1.96 4.95 -1.11
CA ILE A 33 1.02 4.30 -0.20
C ILE A 33 1.77 3.26 0.64
N HIS A 34 1.49 3.25 1.94
CA HIS A 34 1.77 2.11 2.80
C HIS A 34 0.46 1.39 3.11
N ALA A 35 0.47 0.07 3.00
CA ALA A 35 -0.70 -0.76 3.18
C ALA A 35 -0.46 -1.88 4.19
N VAL A 36 -1.54 -2.26 4.87
CA VAL A 36 -1.65 -3.47 5.67
C VAL A 36 -2.58 -4.44 4.93
N LEU A 37 -2.06 -5.61 4.63
CA LEU A 37 -2.74 -6.70 3.97
C LEU A 37 -3.06 -7.79 5.00
N GLY A 38 -4.32 -7.90 5.40
CA GLY A 38 -4.80 -8.98 6.27
C GLY A 38 -4.97 -10.26 5.47
N ARG A 39 -4.34 -11.36 5.91
CA ARG A 39 -4.50 -12.69 5.32
C ARG A 39 -5.08 -13.66 6.35
N SER A 40 -5.49 -14.84 5.89
CA SER A 40 -6.03 -15.87 6.78
C SER A 40 -5.06 -16.27 7.89
N GLY A 41 -5.63 -16.67 9.03
CA GLY A 41 -4.87 -17.12 10.21
C GLY A 41 -4.31 -15.99 11.05
N ASP A 42 -5.03 -14.88 11.17
CA ASP A 42 -4.70 -13.74 12.04
C ASP A 42 -3.33 -13.11 11.73
N GLN A 43 -2.99 -13.04 10.45
CA GLN A 43 -1.71 -12.54 9.96
C GLN A 43 -1.86 -11.29 9.11
N ALA A 44 -0.88 -10.41 9.22
CA ALA A 44 -0.81 -9.19 8.42
C ALA A 44 0.55 -9.08 7.73
N ILE A 45 0.53 -8.60 6.50
CA ILE A 45 1.71 -8.17 5.75
C ILE A 45 1.63 -6.64 5.66
N SER A 46 2.69 -5.94 6.03
CA SER A 46 2.70 -4.47 6.07
C SER A 46 3.92 -3.92 5.36
N GLY A 47 3.75 -2.85 4.58
CA GLY A 47 4.85 -2.20 3.88
C GLY A 47 4.42 -1.18 2.83
N HIS A 48 5.40 -0.71 2.06
CA HIS A 48 5.16 0.13 0.89
C HIS A 48 4.48 -0.68 -0.22
N LEU A 49 3.34 -0.21 -0.70
CA LEU A 49 2.56 -0.89 -1.74
C LEU A 49 3.01 -0.42 -3.13
N HIS A 50 3.67 -1.31 -3.86
CA HIS A 50 4.06 -1.05 -5.26
C HIS A 50 2.90 -1.29 -6.23
N TRP A 51 2.15 -2.37 -6.02
CA TRP A 51 0.97 -2.69 -6.82
C TRP A 51 0.12 -3.75 -6.11
N ALA A 52 -1.14 -3.86 -6.53
CA ALA A 52 -2.03 -4.97 -6.16
C ALA A 52 -3.04 -5.21 -7.28
N LYS A 53 -3.55 -6.44 -7.40
CA LYS A 53 -4.64 -6.77 -8.32
C LYS A 53 -5.96 -6.91 -7.57
N VAL A 54 -6.90 -6.03 -7.87
CA VAL A 54 -8.28 -6.12 -7.38
C VAL A 54 -9.00 -7.23 -8.16
N LYS A 55 -9.53 -8.25 -7.46
CA LYS A 55 -10.26 -9.37 -8.08
C LYS A 55 -11.69 -9.51 -7.59
N SER A 56 -11.89 -9.65 -6.28
CA SER A 56 -13.15 -10.20 -5.74
C SER A 56 -14.24 -9.16 -5.54
N TRP A 57 -13.90 -8.03 -4.91
CA TRP A 57 -14.86 -7.01 -4.51
C TRP A 57 -14.44 -5.67 -5.11
N TYR A 58 -13.98 -4.72 -4.31
CA TYR A 58 -13.59 -3.39 -4.74
C TYR A 58 -12.49 -2.84 -3.82
N VAL A 59 -11.83 -1.79 -4.28
CA VAL A 59 -10.98 -0.94 -3.44
C VAL A 59 -11.51 0.48 -3.58
N SER A 60 -11.81 1.10 -2.46
CA SER A 60 -12.19 2.52 -2.41
C SER A 60 -10.99 3.36 -2.06
N VAL A 61 -10.74 4.42 -2.83
CA VAL A 61 -9.66 5.38 -2.58
C VAL A 61 -10.27 6.74 -2.32
N PHE A 62 -9.96 7.32 -1.15
CA PHE A 62 -10.40 8.66 -0.77
C PHE A 62 -9.22 9.62 -0.91
N ILE A 63 -9.37 10.64 -1.76
CA ILE A 63 -8.35 11.67 -1.96
C ILE A 63 -8.78 12.91 -1.18
N LEU A 64 -7.96 13.32 -0.22
CA LEU A 64 -8.16 14.55 0.54
C LEU A 64 -7.33 15.65 -0.09
N ILE A 65 -8.00 16.69 -0.59
CA ILE A 65 -7.34 17.87 -1.15
C ILE A 65 -7.28 18.94 -0.07
N SER A 66 -6.08 19.16 0.48
CA SER A 66 -5.84 20.32 1.33
C SER A 66 -5.55 21.53 0.45
N LYS A 67 -6.41 22.55 0.51
CA LYS A 67 -6.10 23.86 -0.07
C LYS A 67 -5.26 24.61 0.96
N LYS A 68 -4.06 25.05 0.58
CA LYS A 68 -3.32 26.04 1.38
C LYS A 68 -4.18 27.31 1.41
N VAL A 69 -4.66 27.67 2.60
CA VAL A 69 -5.22 28.99 2.90
C VAL A 69 -4.07 29.96 3.09
#